data_AF-A0A955TCD2-F1
#
_entry.id   AF-A0A955TCD2-F1
#
_cell.length_a   1.000
_cell.length_b   1.000
_cell.length_c   1.000
_cell.angle_alpha   90.00
_cell.angle_beta   90.00
_cell.angle_gamma   90.00
#
_symmetry.space_group_name_H-M   'P 1'
#
loop_
_entity.id
_entity.type
_entity.pdbx_description
1 polymer ?
#
loop_
_entity_poly.entity_id
_entity_poly.type
_entity_poly.pdbx_seq_one_letter_code
_entity_poly.pdbx_strand_id
1 'polypeptide(L)'
;NYVRCTMSCRDEGDVWPFKQVDGKYDLEEWNEEFWDRFEVFLQLTSNRDIVVQIEVWATFDYYRDIWDRNPFNPKNNRNYNAKNSGLPTKVNSHPLQLENNFFWSIPAERNQENVLKYERRFVEKILSHSLKYGNVLYCMDNETAVTPEWGKYWAKLIRDKAKEEGVSVETTEMWDPWNLNDPKHRNTFDHPESYSFVDISQNNHQKGQAHWDNAQHQRERIKDNPRPLNNVKIYGSDEYGHFGNDRDGIERFWRNIFGGLASARFHRPPSGLGLDEKAQASLKSMRGLLDRIDPIGCEPHNDLLLDREENEAYCFAHPGVEYAVYFPKEGTVRLALPDSSDKWRIEWVNILSSEWKPAEQIETGEPVVLTSPGNHWAVVIAKGGP
;
A
#
# COMPACT_ATOMS: atom_id res chain seq x y z
N ASN A 1 -5.74 9.73 0.69
CA ASN A 1 -4.80 10.64 1.41
C ASN A 1 -3.64 9.80 1.96
N TYR A 2 -2.88 9.16 1.09
CA TYR A 2 -1.83 8.21 1.47
C TYR A 2 -0.64 8.34 0.55
N VAL A 3 0.57 8.39 1.11
CA VAL A 3 1.82 8.42 0.35
C VAL A 3 2.79 7.38 0.89
N ARG A 4 3.64 6.86 0.01
CA ARG A 4 4.78 6.02 0.39
C ARG A 4 6.02 6.90 0.45
N CYS A 5 6.83 6.69 1.47
CA CYS A 5 8.15 7.29 1.66
C CYS A 5 9.16 6.15 1.76
N THR A 6 9.62 5.68 0.60
CA THR A 6 10.71 4.70 0.58
C THR A 6 12.00 5.42 0.93
N MET A 7 12.74 4.95 1.94
CA MET A 7 14.01 5.53 2.36
C MET A 7 15.15 5.14 1.39
N SER A 8 14.93 5.50 0.14
CA SER A 8 15.71 5.17 -1.07
C SER A 8 16.40 6.44 -1.60
N CYS A 9 17.57 6.29 -2.22
CA CYS A 9 18.27 7.39 -2.89
C CYS A 9 18.64 7.03 -4.34
N ARG A 10 17.74 6.33 -5.04
CA ARG A 10 17.99 5.80 -6.38
C ARG A 10 17.62 6.75 -7.51
N ASP A 11 16.72 7.70 -7.26
CA ASP A 11 16.17 8.57 -8.29
C ASP A 11 17.03 9.84 -8.44
N GLU A 12 16.87 10.55 -9.55
CA GLU A 12 17.58 11.79 -9.81
C GLU A 12 17.19 12.87 -8.80
N GLY A 13 18.18 13.60 -8.27
CA GLY A 13 17.97 14.65 -7.27
C GLY A 13 17.91 14.16 -5.81
N ASP A 14 17.91 12.84 -5.60
CA ASP A 14 18.07 12.25 -4.28
C ASP A 14 19.48 12.52 -3.74
N VAL A 15 19.55 12.86 -2.45
CA VAL A 15 20.81 12.96 -1.71
C VAL A 15 20.87 11.83 -0.68
N TRP A 16 22.07 11.36 -0.35
CA TRP A 16 22.24 10.29 0.64
C TRP A 16 22.15 10.82 2.07
N PRO A 17 21.74 10.00 3.05
CA PRO A 17 21.56 10.43 4.45
C PRO A 17 22.86 10.72 5.20
N PHE A 18 24.01 10.33 4.64
CA PHE A 18 25.33 10.45 5.26
C PHE A 18 26.22 11.42 4.48
N LYS A 19 27.11 12.13 5.18
CA LYS A 19 28.08 13.03 4.55
C LYS A 19 29.16 12.25 3.80
N GLN A 20 29.62 12.83 2.69
CA GLN A 20 30.84 12.39 2.03
C GLN A 20 32.05 13.13 2.60
N VAL A 21 33.09 12.38 2.95
CA VAL A 21 34.41 12.86 3.39
C VAL A 21 35.46 12.13 2.55
N ASP A 22 36.30 12.89 1.83
CA ASP A 22 37.36 12.36 0.96
C ASP A 22 36.88 11.28 -0.05
N GLY A 23 35.69 11.48 -0.63
CA GLY A 23 35.11 10.59 -1.64
C GLY A 23 34.47 9.30 -1.11
N LYS A 24 34.33 9.16 0.21
CA LYS A 24 33.58 8.08 0.88
C LYS A 24 32.55 8.64 1.83
N TYR A 25 31.51 7.87 2.14
CA TYR A 25 30.53 8.20 3.16
C TYR A 25 31.07 7.91 4.57
N ASP A 26 30.84 8.86 5.47
CA ASP A 26 31.04 8.67 6.90
C ASP A 26 29.66 8.44 7.55
N LEU A 27 29.38 7.19 7.92
CA LEU A 27 28.10 6.79 8.53
C LEU A 27 27.92 7.34 9.97
N GLU A 28 28.95 7.98 10.53
CA GLU A 28 28.84 8.70 11.80
C GLU A 28 28.37 10.15 11.60
N GLU A 29 28.44 10.69 10.38
CA GLU A 29 28.05 12.06 10.07
C GLU A 29 26.83 12.15 9.14
N TRP A 30 25.82 12.90 9.57
CA TRP A 30 24.59 13.08 8.80
C TRP A 30 24.73 14.13 7.71
N ASN A 31 24.11 13.88 6.56
CA ASN A 31 23.84 14.90 5.57
C ASN A 31 22.56 15.67 5.98
N GLU A 32 22.73 16.89 6.49
CA GLU A 32 21.61 17.70 6.98
C GLU A 32 20.55 17.97 5.89
N GLU A 33 20.96 18.12 4.62
CA GLU A 33 20.02 18.35 3.53
C GLU A 33 19.00 17.21 3.39
N PHE A 34 19.42 15.96 3.57
CA PHE A 34 18.52 14.81 3.51
C PHE A 34 17.46 14.89 4.63
N TRP A 35 17.92 15.15 5.85
CA TRP A 35 17.07 15.14 7.03
C TRP A 35 16.15 16.37 7.10
N ASP A 36 16.61 17.53 6.60
CA ASP A 36 15.77 18.72 6.43
C ASP A 36 14.64 18.46 5.43
N ARG A 37 14.94 17.84 4.28
CA ARG A 37 13.91 17.44 3.30
C ARG A 37 12.91 16.45 3.91
N PHE A 38 13.39 15.47 4.67
CA PHE A 38 12.55 14.49 5.34
C PHE A 38 11.63 15.13 6.40
N GLU A 39 12.15 16.02 7.24
CA GLU A 39 11.35 16.76 8.23
C GLU A 39 10.28 17.63 7.55
N VAL A 40 10.65 18.37 6.50
CA VAL A 40 9.68 19.18 5.73
C VAL A 40 8.58 18.30 5.14
N PHE A 41 8.92 17.14 4.60
CA PHE A 41 7.94 16.19 4.07
C PHE A 41 6.97 15.69 5.15
N LEU A 42 7.48 15.28 6.32
CA LEU A 42 6.64 14.83 7.44
C LEU A 42 5.73 15.96 7.96
N GLN A 43 6.26 17.17 8.13
CA GLN A 43 5.50 18.34 8.56
C GLN A 43 4.38 18.68 7.58
N LEU A 44 4.67 18.69 6.27
CA LEU A 44 3.69 19.02 5.24
C LEU A 44 2.59 17.97 5.10
N THR A 45 2.92 16.70 5.27
CA THR A 45 1.93 15.60 5.22
C THR A 45 1.06 15.56 6.47
N SER A 46 1.65 15.79 7.65
CA SER A 46 0.90 15.91 8.90
C SER A 46 -0.09 17.07 8.87
N ASN A 47 0.33 18.26 8.39
CA ASN A 47 -0.55 19.43 8.25
C ASN A 47 -1.72 19.26 7.28
N ARG A 48 -1.77 18.14 6.53
CA ARG A 48 -2.77 17.86 5.49
C ARG A 48 -3.50 16.54 5.72
N ASP A 49 -3.33 15.92 6.88
CA ASP A 49 -3.91 14.62 7.21
C ASP A 49 -3.60 13.55 6.15
N ILE A 50 -2.36 13.54 5.65
CA ILE A 50 -1.87 12.55 4.69
C ILE A 50 -1.11 11.47 5.44
N VAL A 51 -1.57 10.22 5.36
CA VAL A 51 -0.84 9.09 5.92
C VAL A 51 0.45 8.86 5.15
N VAL A 52 1.55 8.69 5.87
CA VAL A 52 2.86 8.33 5.32
C VAL A 52 3.19 6.90 5.71
N GLN A 53 3.39 6.02 4.74
CA GLN A 53 4.06 4.73 4.97
C GLN A 53 5.54 4.88 4.67
N ILE A 54 6.35 4.90 5.73
CA ILE A 54 7.80 4.80 5.60
C ILE A 54 8.16 3.36 5.28
N GLU A 55 8.87 3.14 4.18
CA GLU A 55 9.53 1.86 3.92
C GLU A 55 10.99 2.02 4.33
N VAL A 56 11.30 1.44 5.48
CA VAL A 56 12.58 1.63 6.16
C VAL A 56 13.73 1.13 5.30
N TRP A 57 13.54 -0.02 4.67
CA TRP A 57 14.43 -0.61 3.70
C TRP A 57 13.72 -0.81 2.36
N ALA A 58 14.51 -0.97 1.30
CA ALA A 58 14.02 -1.35 0.00
C ALA A 58 15.02 -2.32 -0.62
N THR A 59 14.69 -3.61 -0.62
CA THR A 59 15.64 -4.69 -0.97
C THR A 59 16.40 -4.40 -2.28
N PHE A 60 15.70 -3.87 -3.29
CA PHE A 60 16.28 -3.55 -4.60
C PHE A 60 17.40 -2.49 -4.59
N ASP A 61 17.47 -1.62 -3.59
CA ASP A 61 18.51 -0.57 -3.50
C ASP A 61 19.87 -1.08 -3.04
N TYR A 62 19.91 -2.34 -2.62
CA TYR A 62 21.10 -3.01 -2.12
C TYR A 62 21.63 -4.04 -3.13
N TYR A 63 21.23 -3.93 -4.40
CA TYR A 63 21.75 -4.76 -5.49
C TYR A 63 22.14 -3.87 -6.68
N ARG A 64 22.95 -4.43 -7.58
CA ARG A 64 23.32 -3.87 -8.89
C ARG A 64 23.90 -2.45 -8.80
N ASP A 65 23.49 -1.58 -9.70
CA ASP A 65 23.99 -0.21 -9.87
C ASP A 65 23.69 0.68 -8.66
N ILE A 66 22.59 0.44 -7.95
CA ILE A 66 22.26 1.19 -6.74
C ILE A 66 23.25 0.81 -5.62
N TRP A 67 23.56 -0.49 -5.47
CA TRP A 67 24.56 -0.95 -4.51
C TRP A 67 25.95 -0.37 -4.78
N ASP A 68 26.34 -0.21 -6.03
CA ASP A 68 27.66 0.32 -6.42
C ASP A 68 27.91 1.75 -5.90
N ARG A 69 26.85 2.53 -5.66
CA ARG A 69 26.89 3.91 -5.10
C ARG A 69 26.37 4.03 -3.67
N ASN A 70 25.90 2.94 -3.06
CA ASN A 70 25.28 2.96 -1.74
C ASN A 70 26.31 3.25 -0.61
N PRO A 71 26.01 4.11 0.38
CA PRO A 71 26.87 4.39 1.53
C PRO A 71 27.23 3.17 2.38
N PHE A 72 26.35 2.17 2.44
CA PHE A 72 26.61 0.92 3.15
C PHE A 72 27.56 -0.02 2.39
N ASN A 73 27.81 0.22 1.10
CA ASN A 73 28.78 -0.56 0.35
C ASN A 73 30.19 -0.27 0.89
N PRO A 74 30.97 -1.30 1.31
CA PRO A 74 32.30 -1.09 1.88
C PRO A 74 33.28 -0.36 0.96
N LYS A 75 33.06 -0.35 -0.35
CA LYS A 75 33.83 0.44 -1.30
C LYS A 75 33.66 1.95 -1.05
N ASN A 76 32.46 2.37 -0.70
CA ASN A 76 32.06 3.76 -0.50
C ASN A 76 32.04 4.16 0.99
N ASN A 77 32.42 3.27 1.90
CA ASN A 77 32.28 3.46 3.34
C ASN A 77 33.63 3.77 4.02
N ARG A 78 33.65 4.73 4.95
CA ARG A 78 34.85 5.07 5.74
C ARG A 78 34.96 4.27 7.04
N ASN A 79 33.82 3.88 7.61
CA ASN A 79 33.72 3.29 8.95
C ASN A 79 34.03 1.79 8.98
N TYR A 80 33.87 1.09 7.86
CA TYR A 80 34.27 -0.31 7.71
C TYR A 80 34.71 -0.65 6.27
N ASN A 81 35.26 -1.84 6.08
CA ASN A 81 35.66 -2.41 4.79
C ASN A 81 35.03 -3.80 4.57
N ALA A 82 35.24 -4.40 3.41
CA ALA A 82 34.60 -5.68 3.06
C ALA A 82 34.96 -6.82 4.03
N LYS A 83 36.18 -6.81 4.58
CA LYS A 83 36.66 -7.87 5.49
C LYS A 83 35.98 -7.82 6.85
N ASN A 84 35.83 -6.65 7.45
CA ASN A 84 35.26 -6.52 8.81
C ASN A 84 33.73 -6.33 8.82
N SER A 85 33.12 -5.94 7.70
CA SER A 85 31.67 -5.93 7.54
C SER A 85 31.12 -7.27 7.03
N GLY A 86 31.92 -8.02 6.26
CA GLY A 86 31.45 -9.19 5.53
C GLY A 86 30.49 -8.86 4.37
N LEU A 87 30.36 -7.59 3.99
CA LEU A 87 29.53 -7.16 2.87
C LEU A 87 30.31 -7.24 1.54
N PRO A 88 29.68 -7.71 0.45
CA PRO A 88 30.29 -7.70 -0.87
C PRO A 88 30.38 -6.26 -1.41
N THR A 89 31.45 -5.93 -2.14
CA THR A 89 31.55 -4.61 -2.79
C THR A 89 30.80 -4.54 -4.12
N LYS A 90 30.33 -5.67 -4.65
CA LYS A 90 29.57 -5.79 -5.91
C LYS A 90 28.57 -6.93 -5.81
N VAL A 91 27.33 -6.71 -6.23
CA VAL A 91 26.26 -7.72 -6.24
C VAL A 91 25.44 -7.56 -7.52
N ASN A 92 25.65 -8.40 -8.52
CA ASN A 92 25.00 -8.25 -9.83
C ASN A 92 23.67 -9.00 -9.95
N SER A 93 23.39 -9.89 -9.00
CA SER A 93 22.22 -10.76 -9.03
C SER A 93 20.91 -9.97 -8.85
N HIS A 94 19.80 -10.64 -9.15
CA HIS A 94 18.49 -10.17 -8.75
C HIS A 94 18.37 -10.25 -7.21
N PRO A 95 17.72 -9.29 -6.53
CA PRO A 95 17.48 -9.33 -5.09
C PRO A 95 16.95 -10.65 -4.52
N LEU A 96 16.21 -11.42 -5.32
CA LEU A 96 15.66 -12.74 -4.97
C LEU A 96 16.72 -13.84 -4.77
N GLN A 97 17.95 -13.60 -5.23
CA GLN A 97 19.07 -14.51 -4.99
C GLN A 97 19.69 -14.32 -3.60
N LEU A 98 19.34 -13.23 -2.89
CA LEU A 98 19.72 -12.96 -1.51
C LEU A 98 21.24 -12.94 -1.24
N GLU A 99 22.03 -12.60 -2.26
CA GLU A 99 23.49 -12.64 -2.20
C GLU A 99 24.12 -11.44 -1.48
N ASN A 100 23.36 -10.37 -1.21
CA ASN A 100 23.88 -9.27 -0.41
C ASN A 100 23.73 -9.56 1.09
N ASN A 101 24.85 -9.63 1.79
CA ASN A 101 24.92 -9.90 3.21
C ASN A 101 24.28 -8.79 4.09
N PHE A 102 23.98 -7.62 3.54
CA PHE A 102 23.38 -6.49 4.25
C PHE A 102 22.18 -6.89 5.13
N PHE A 103 21.22 -7.61 4.56
CA PHE A 103 19.99 -8.00 5.27
C PHE A 103 20.14 -9.17 6.25
N TRP A 104 21.37 -9.63 6.50
CA TRP A 104 21.67 -10.76 7.36
C TRP A 104 22.40 -10.33 8.64
N SER A 105 22.50 -9.02 8.88
CA SER A 105 23.29 -8.42 9.95
C SER A 105 22.72 -8.67 11.35
N ILE A 106 21.44 -9.00 11.48
CA ILE A 106 20.75 -9.11 12.77
C ILE A 106 21.26 -10.30 13.60
N PRO A 107 21.09 -10.28 14.94
CA PRO A 107 21.63 -11.33 15.81
C PRO A 107 21.07 -12.73 15.55
N ALA A 108 19.81 -12.83 15.11
CA ALA A 108 19.17 -14.10 14.79
C ALA A 108 19.69 -14.74 13.48
N GLU A 109 20.50 -14.01 12.71
CA GLU A 109 21.04 -14.43 11.42
C GLU A 109 22.57 -14.55 11.49
N ARG A 110 23.32 -13.60 10.91
CA ARG A 110 24.80 -13.64 10.87
C ARG A 110 25.46 -12.71 11.88
N ASN A 111 24.68 -11.97 12.67
CA ASN A 111 25.14 -11.06 13.73
C ASN A 111 26.33 -10.17 13.30
N GLN A 112 26.17 -9.44 12.19
CA GLN A 112 27.21 -8.55 11.67
C GLN A 112 27.18 -7.21 12.43
N GLU A 113 27.66 -7.22 13.68
CA GLU A 113 27.56 -6.10 14.62
C GLU A 113 28.08 -4.77 14.06
N ASN A 114 29.16 -4.81 13.27
CA ASN A 114 29.72 -3.61 12.62
C ASN A 114 28.73 -2.95 11.66
N VAL A 115 27.98 -3.73 10.89
CA VAL A 115 26.96 -3.24 9.95
C VAL A 115 25.71 -2.83 10.72
N LEU A 116 25.26 -3.71 11.62
CA LEU A 116 24.05 -3.53 12.43
C LEU A 116 24.10 -2.26 13.28
N LYS A 117 25.28 -1.86 13.78
CA LYS A 117 25.50 -0.58 14.45
C LYS A 117 25.00 0.60 13.60
N TYR A 118 25.36 0.63 12.32
CA TYR A 118 25.03 1.74 11.43
C TYR A 118 23.61 1.65 10.87
N GLU A 119 23.10 0.44 10.67
CA GLU A 119 21.68 0.25 10.33
C GLU A 119 20.76 0.72 11.47
N ARG A 120 21.07 0.35 12.72
CA ARG A 120 20.34 0.85 13.90
C ARG A 120 20.40 2.37 13.98
N ARG A 121 21.59 2.95 13.80
CA ARG A 121 21.77 4.41 13.80
C ARG A 121 20.90 5.09 12.76
N PHE A 122 20.80 4.53 11.55
CA PHE A 122 19.95 5.05 10.48
C PHE A 122 18.46 4.99 10.86
N VAL A 123 17.98 3.83 11.35
CA VAL A 123 16.59 3.66 11.77
C VAL A 123 16.24 4.57 12.95
N GLU A 124 17.11 4.67 13.95
CA GLU A 124 16.91 5.59 15.08
C GLU A 124 16.85 7.06 14.63
N LYS A 125 17.64 7.44 13.62
CA LYS A 125 17.55 8.79 13.04
C LYS A 125 16.22 9.02 12.33
N ILE A 126 15.70 8.05 11.56
CA ILE A 126 14.34 8.12 11.00
C ILE A 126 13.32 8.38 12.12
N LEU A 127 13.35 7.56 13.17
CA LEU A 127 12.41 7.64 14.28
C LEU A 127 12.48 8.97 15.04
N SER A 128 13.68 9.54 15.20
CA SER A 128 13.87 10.85 15.84
C SER A 128 13.15 12.00 15.12
N HIS A 129 12.83 11.83 13.84
CA HIS A 129 12.01 12.76 13.06
C HIS A 129 10.55 12.31 13.04
N SER A 130 10.28 11.03 12.73
CA SER A 130 8.95 10.54 12.42
C SER A 130 8.04 10.30 13.62
N LEU A 131 8.57 9.96 14.81
CA LEU A 131 7.75 9.68 16.00
C LEU A 131 7.02 10.91 16.56
N LYS A 132 7.37 12.11 16.10
CA LYS A 132 6.66 13.35 16.43
C LYS A 132 5.28 13.45 15.77
N TYR A 133 5.00 12.59 14.79
CA TYR A 133 3.85 12.69 13.89
C TYR A 133 2.94 11.45 14.01
N GLY A 134 1.66 11.68 14.27
CA GLY A 134 0.66 10.60 14.45
C GLY A 134 0.16 9.95 13.15
N ASN A 135 0.57 10.46 11.98
CA ASN A 135 0.13 10.02 10.66
C ASN A 135 1.18 9.14 9.93
N VAL A 136 2.06 8.47 10.68
CA VAL A 136 3.16 7.66 10.12
C VAL A 136 2.98 6.17 10.42
N LEU A 137 3.08 5.34 9.38
CA LEU A 137 3.10 3.88 9.41
C LEU A 137 4.48 3.38 8.95
N TYR A 138 4.89 2.19 9.40
CA TYR A 138 6.21 1.63 9.07
C TYR A 138 6.08 0.27 8.36
N CYS A 139 6.62 0.18 7.15
CA CYS A 139 6.86 -1.08 6.44
C CYS A 139 8.35 -1.37 6.52
N MET A 140 8.73 -2.58 6.95
CA MET A 140 10.15 -2.85 7.22
C MET A 140 10.96 -2.86 5.94
N ASP A 141 10.45 -3.50 4.88
CA ASP A 141 11.14 -3.59 3.61
C ASP A 141 10.12 -3.56 2.45
N ASN A 142 10.47 -2.87 1.36
CA ASN A 142 9.72 -2.97 0.11
C ASN A 142 10.20 -4.21 -0.68
N GLU A 143 9.28 -5.15 -0.90
CA GLU A 143 9.44 -6.31 -1.79
C GLU A 143 10.60 -7.20 -1.36
N THR A 144 10.54 -7.60 -0.09
CA THR A 144 11.57 -8.45 0.48
C THR A 144 11.37 -9.91 0.14
N ALA A 145 12.49 -10.57 -0.12
CA ALA A 145 12.58 -12.02 -0.19
C ALA A 145 13.44 -12.60 0.94
N VAL A 146 13.92 -11.76 1.87
CA VAL A 146 14.77 -12.13 3.01
C VAL A 146 13.96 -12.96 4.02
N THR A 147 14.61 -13.41 5.09
CA THR A 147 13.97 -14.18 6.16
C THR A 147 12.99 -13.32 6.98
N PRO A 148 11.98 -13.95 7.61
CA PRO A 148 11.05 -13.27 8.53
C PRO A 148 11.70 -12.62 9.74
N GLU A 149 12.87 -13.10 10.17
CA GLU A 149 13.56 -12.55 11.32
C GLU A 149 14.06 -11.11 11.05
N TRP A 150 14.38 -10.76 9.80
CA TRP A 150 14.76 -9.40 9.40
C TRP A 150 13.66 -8.38 9.72
N GLY A 151 12.47 -8.57 9.13
CA GLY A 151 11.34 -7.68 9.36
C GLY A 151 10.92 -7.65 10.82
N LYS A 152 10.87 -8.81 11.48
CA LYS A 152 10.49 -8.93 12.90
C LYS A 152 11.43 -8.15 13.81
N TYR A 153 12.73 -8.18 13.55
CA TYR A 153 13.73 -7.44 14.31
C TYR A 153 13.51 -5.92 14.22
N TRP A 154 13.33 -5.38 13.01
CA TRP A 154 13.12 -3.96 12.81
C TRP A 154 11.76 -3.49 13.36
N ALA A 155 10.71 -4.29 13.16
CA ALA A 155 9.38 -3.99 13.68
C ALA A 155 9.40 -3.92 15.21
N LYS A 156 10.10 -4.87 15.85
CA LYS A 156 10.32 -4.84 17.30
C LYS A 156 11.09 -3.59 17.74
N LEU A 157 12.22 -3.27 17.10
CA LEU A 157 13.02 -2.10 17.45
C LEU A 157 12.20 -0.81 17.38
N ILE A 158 11.44 -0.64 16.30
CA ILE A 158 10.62 0.55 16.05
C ILE A 158 9.51 0.68 17.11
N ARG A 159 8.81 -0.42 17.43
CA ARG A 159 7.78 -0.41 18.48
C ARG A 159 8.36 -0.15 19.87
N ASP A 160 9.52 -0.73 20.19
CA ASP A 160 10.18 -0.49 21.47
C ASP A 160 10.58 1.00 21.60
N LYS A 161 11.15 1.59 20.55
CA LYS A 161 11.52 3.02 20.51
C LYS A 161 10.30 3.94 20.59
N ALA A 162 9.23 3.61 19.87
CA ALA A 162 7.97 4.35 19.99
C ALA A 162 7.43 4.32 21.43
N LYS A 163 7.47 3.15 22.07
CA LYS A 163 7.04 2.98 23.47
C LYS A 163 7.91 3.76 24.44
N GLU A 164 9.22 3.84 24.22
CA GLU A 164 10.14 4.68 25.00
C GLU A 164 9.74 6.16 24.93
N GLU A 165 9.27 6.63 23.78
CA GLU A 165 8.73 7.99 23.56
C GLU A 165 7.25 8.15 23.96
N GLY A 166 6.63 7.11 24.53
CA GLY A 166 5.24 7.14 24.99
C GLY A 166 4.19 7.11 23.88
N VAL A 167 4.56 6.74 22.65
CA VAL A 167 3.66 6.64 21.50
C VAL A 167 3.50 5.19 21.02
N SER A 168 2.42 4.92 20.30
CA SER A 168 2.21 3.65 19.61
C SER A 168 2.36 3.85 18.11
N VAL A 169 2.86 2.83 17.41
CA VAL A 169 3.11 2.87 15.97
C VAL A 169 2.68 1.57 15.32
N GLU A 170 2.26 1.67 14.07
CA GLU A 170 1.78 0.55 13.28
C GLU A 170 2.89 0.02 12.36
N THR A 171 3.04 -1.30 12.30
CA THR A 171 4.11 -1.96 11.54
C THR A 171 3.57 -3.01 10.58
N THR A 172 4.20 -3.15 9.41
CA THR A 172 3.95 -4.19 8.41
C THR A 172 5.25 -4.64 7.72
N GLU A 173 5.13 -5.60 6.81
CA GLU A 173 6.17 -6.05 5.88
C GLU A 173 5.59 -6.26 4.49
N MET A 174 6.36 -5.97 3.43
CA MET A 174 5.94 -6.21 2.04
C MET A 174 6.79 -7.32 1.41
N TRP A 175 6.20 -8.51 1.34
CA TRP A 175 6.82 -9.68 0.70
C TRP A 175 6.82 -9.56 -0.82
N ASP A 176 7.87 -10.05 -1.48
CA ASP A 176 8.00 -10.03 -2.95
C ASP A 176 6.99 -10.92 -3.71
N PRO A 177 6.63 -12.15 -3.27
CA PRO A 177 5.81 -13.04 -4.09
C PRO A 177 4.46 -12.44 -4.51
N TRP A 178 4.19 -12.46 -5.82
CA TRP A 178 2.95 -11.91 -6.42
C TRP A 178 1.68 -12.68 -6.07
N ASN A 179 1.83 -13.93 -5.62
CA ASN A 179 0.75 -14.77 -5.15
C ASN A 179 0.54 -14.57 -3.65
N LEU A 180 -0.60 -14.00 -3.24
CA LEU A 180 -0.90 -13.79 -1.82
C LEU A 180 -0.98 -15.09 -1.00
N ASN A 181 -1.16 -16.25 -1.65
CA ASN A 181 -1.16 -17.56 -0.98
C ASN A 181 0.24 -18.14 -0.77
N ASP A 182 1.29 -17.46 -1.25
CA ASP A 182 2.67 -17.87 -0.98
C ASP A 182 2.92 -17.92 0.55
N PRO A 183 3.58 -18.97 1.07
CA PRO A 183 3.87 -19.09 2.49
C PRO A 183 4.60 -17.89 3.10
N LYS A 184 5.34 -17.07 2.32
CA LYS A 184 6.00 -15.87 2.85
C LYS A 184 5.01 -14.86 3.42
N HIS A 185 3.85 -14.68 2.79
CA HIS A 185 2.83 -13.72 3.26
C HIS A 185 2.30 -14.07 4.66
N ARG A 186 2.35 -15.36 5.04
CA ARG A 186 1.95 -15.83 6.38
C ARG A 186 2.74 -15.14 7.49
N ASN A 187 3.95 -14.69 7.24
CA ASN A 187 4.77 -14.01 8.24
C ASN A 187 4.21 -12.64 8.66
N THR A 188 3.32 -12.03 7.87
CA THR A 188 2.58 -10.82 8.27
C THR A 188 1.15 -11.18 8.71
N PHE A 189 0.51 -12.14 8.02
CA PHE A 189 -0.85 -12.57 8.36
C PHE A 189 -0.96 -13.30 9.70
N ASP A 190 0.02 -14.10 10.09
CA ASP A 190 -0.10 -14.99 11.27
C ASP A 190 0.59 -14.40 12.51
N HIS A 191 1.13 -13.18 12.40
CA HIS A 191 1.90 -12.49 13.45
C HIS A 191 1.34 -11.11 13.83
N PRO A 192 0.09 -11.02 14.33
CA PRO A 192 -0.53 -9.76 14.73
C PRO A 192 0.21 -9.05 15.88
N GLU A 193 0.99 -9.77 16.69
CA GLU A 193 1.86 -9.20 17.72
C GLU A 193 3.05 -8.41 17.15
N SER A 194 3.39 -8.67 15.89
CA SER A 194 4.49 -8.02 15.17
C SER A 194 4.01 -7.08 14.08
N TYR A 195 2.84 -7.33 13.50
CA TYR A 195 2.32 -6.57 12.37
C TYR A 195 0.84 -6.26 12.56
N SER A 196 0.53 -4.99 12.78
CA SER A 196 -0.82 -4.51 13.08
C SER A 196 -1.67 -4.29 11.82
N PHE A 197 -1.03 -4.22 10.64
CA PHE A 197 -1.70 -4.22 9.34
C PHE A 197 -0.92 -5.06 8.34
N VAL A 198 -1.56 -5.45 7.24
CA VAL A 198 -0.97 -6.32 6.22
C VAL A 198 -0.93 -5.61 4.87
N ASP A 199 0.27 -5.45 4.31
CA ASP A 199 0.43 -4.96 2.93
C ASP A 199 0.21 -6.11 1.93
N ILE A 200 -0.81 -5.97 1.07
CA ILE A 200 -1.12 -6.93 0.01
C ILE A 200 -0.95 -6.32 -1.39
N SER A 201 -0.08 -5.31 -1.50
CA SER A 201 0.17 -4.59 -2.77
C SER A 201 0.62 -5.51 -3.91
N GLN A 202 1.24 -6.65 -3.59
CA GLN A 202 1.63 -7.66 -4.58
C GLN A 202 0.45 -8.24 -5.35
N ASN A 203 -0.76 -8.21 -4.79
CA ASN A 203 -1.96 -8.62 -5.52
C ASN A 203 -2.22 -7.78 -6.77
N ASN A 204 -1.67 -6.56 -6.86
CA ASN A 204 -1.85 -5.71 -8.04
C ASN A 204 -1.08 -6.18 -9.28
N HIS A 205 -0.37 -7.31 -9.23
CA HIS A 205 0.04 -8.01 -10.45
C HIS A 205 -1.12 -8.76 -11.10
N GLN A 206 -2.18 -9.07 -10.35
CA GLN A 206 -3.38 -9.77 -10.82
C GLN A 206 -4.37 -8.82 -11.51
N LYS A 207 -5.35 -9.40 -12.22
CA LYS A 207 -6.37 -8.68 -12.98
C LYS A 207 -7.73 -9.36 -12.84
N GLY A 208 -8.79 -8.64 -13.18
CA GLY A 208 -10.15 -9.19 -13.25
C GLY A 208 -10.62 -9.84 -11.94
N GLN A 209 -11.37 -10.93 -12.06
CA GLN A 209 -11.94 -11.66 -10.93
C GLN A 209 -10.86 -12.22 -9.98
N ALA A 210 -9.72 -12.69 -10.51
CA ALA A 210 -8.63 -13.21 -9.68
C ALA A 210 -8.03 -12.15 -8.73
N HIS A 211 -7.98 -10.88 -9.14
CA HIS A 211 -7.56 -9.77 -8.27
C HIS A 211 -8.50 -9.63 -7.06
N TRP A 212 -9.80 -9.74 -7.29
CA TRP A 212 -10.81 -9.70 -6.23
C TRP A 212 -10.74 -10.92 -5.32
N ASP A 213 -10.77 -12.13 -5.89
CA ASP A 213 -10.85 -13.38 -5.13
C ASP A 213 -9.65 -13.57 -4.21
N ASN A 214 -8.45 -13.23 -4.68
CA ASN A 214 -7.24 -13.29 -3.86
C ASN A 214 -7.32 -12.35 -2.66
N ALA A 215 -7.85 -11.13 -2.84
CA ALA A 215 -8.01 -10.17 -1.75
C ALA A 215 -9.06 -10.64 -0.73
N GLN A 216 -10.23 -11.10 -1.21
CA GLN A 216 -11.29 -11.60 -0.33
C GLN A 216 -10.87 -12.87 0.42
N HIS A 217 -10.10 -13.76 -0.20
CA HIS A 217 -9.54 -14.92 0.47
C HIS A 217 -8.64 -14.53 1.66
N GLN A 218 -7.82 -13.49 1.51
CA GLN A 218 -7.00 -13.00 2.62
C GLN A 218 -7.81 -12.23 3.68
N ARG A 219 -8.89 -11.54 3.31
CA ARG A 219 -9.81 -10.95 4.30
C ARG A 219 -10.44 -12.03 5.16
N GLU A 220 -10.95 -13.09 4.52
CA GLU A 220 -11.54 -14.25 5.20
C GLU A 220 -10.54 -14.93 6.15
N ARG A 221 -9.26 -15.03 5.75
CA ARG A 221 -8.18 -15.59 6.57
C ARG A 221 -8.07 -14.91 7.95
N ILE A 222 -8.28 -13.60 8.01
CA ILE A 222 -8.10 -12.81 9.24
C ILE A 222 -9.41 -12.34 9.87
N LYS A 223 -10.56 -12.89 9.48
CA LYS A 223 -11.87 -12.43 9.96
C LYS A 223 -12.03 -12.49 11.48
N ASP A 224 -11.38 -13.45 12.14
CA ASP A 224 -11.48 -13.64 13.59
C ASP A 224 -10.60 -12.64 14.37
N ASN A 225 -9.62 -12.01 13.69
CA ASN A 225 -8.77 -10.95 14.23
C ASN A 225 -8.50 -9.92 13.12
N PRO A 226 -9.52 -9.13 12.75
CA PRO A 226 -9.46 -8.27 11.58
C PRO A 226 -8.40 -7.19 11.77
N ARG A 227 -7.63 -6.97 10.71
CA ARG A 227 -6.61 -5.93 10.62
C ARG A 227 -6.69 -5.27 9.25
N PRO A 228 -6.28 -3.99 9.12
CA PRO A 228 -6.26 -3.31 7.84
C PRO A 228 -5.44 -4.07 6.79
N LEU A 229 -6.02 -4.30 5.63
CA LEU A 229 -5.30 -4.77 4.44
C LEU A 229 -5.01 -3.57 3.54
N ASN A 230 -3.73 -3.25 3.36
CA ASN A 230 -3.31 -2.09 2.58
C ASN A 230 -2.90 -2.50 1.16
N ASN A 231 -3.13 -1.56 0.25
CA ASN A 231 -2.74 -1.67 -1.14
C ASN A 231 -2.19 -0.32 -1.63
N VAL A 232 -0.88 -0.25 -1.80
CA VAL A 232 -0.14 1.02 -1.99
C VAL A 232 0.72 1.05 -3.26
N LYS A 233 0.69 -0.03 -4.06
CA LYS A 233 1.38 -0.16 -5.35
C LYS A 233 0.45 -0.62 -6.47
N ILE A 234 -0.55 0.18 -6.81
CA ILE A 234 -1.45 -0.14 -7.91
C ILE A 234 -0.76 0.18 -9.24
N TYR A 235 -0.30 -0.86 -9.92
CA TYR A 235 0.28 -0.75 -11.26
C TYR A 235 -0.79 -0.67 -12.35
N GLY A 236 -0.37 -0.25 -13.53
CA GLY A 236 -1.21 -0.15 -14.72
C GLY A 236 -0.99 1.20 -15.38
N SER A 237 -0.31 1.20 -16.52
CA SER A 237 -0.14 2.40 -17.33
C SER A 237 0.09 2.03 -18.79
N ASP A 238 -0.59 2.72 -19.70
CA ASP A 238 -0.40 2.61 -21.14
C ASP A 238 1.04 2.98 -21.55
N GLU A 239 1.72 3.84 -20.78
CA GLU A 239 3.10 4.27 -21.05
C GLU A 239 4.10 3.12 -20.92
N TYR A 240 3.98 2.30 -19.87
CA TYR A 240 4.93 1.22 -19.60
C TYR A 240 4.46 -0.14 -20.11
N GLY A 241 3.16 -0.44 -20.01
CA GLY A 241 2.51 -1.66 -20.50
C GLY A 241 2.89 -2.98 -19.80
N HIS A 242 4.07 -3.06 -19.16
CA HIS A 242 4.57 -4.32 -18.58
C HIS A 242 3.69 -4.87 -17.45
N PHE A 243 3.15 -4.00 -16.60
CA PHE A 243 2.33 -4.37 -15.45
C PHE A 243 0.81 -4.19 -15.68
N GLY A 244 0.41 -4.08 -16.95
CA GLY A 244 -0.94 -3.72 -17.36
C GLY A 244 -1.04 -2.28 -17.82
N ASN A 245 -2.25 -1.93 -18.24
CA ASN A 245 -2.60 -0.67 -18.89
C ASN A 245 -3.37 0.26 -17.93
N ASP A 246 -3.76 1.45 -18.38
CA ASP A 246 -4.47 2.43 -17.55
C ASP A 246 -5.77 1.85 -16.98
N ARG A 247 -6.48 1.08 -17.81
CA ARG A 247 -7.71 0.38 -17.42
C ARG A 247 -7.45 -0.59 -16.27
N ASP A 248 -6.40 -1.41 -16.35
CA ASP A 248 -6.04 -2.34 -15.27
C ASP A 248 -5.80 -1.59 -13.95
N GLY A 249 -5.09 -0.46 -14.00
CA GLY A 249 -4.82 0.39 -12.84
C GLY A 249 -6.11 0.92 -12.20
N ILE A 250 -7.01 1.49 -12.99
CA ILE A 250 -8.31 2.02 -12.53
C ILE A 250 -9.16 0.91 -11.95
N GLU A 251 -9.28 -0.23 -12.63
CA GLU A 251 -10.09 -1.33 -12.12
C GLU A 251 -9.54 -1.92 -10.81
N ARG A 252 -8.22 -2.05 -10.67
CA ARG A 252 -7.58 -2.50 -9.41
C ARG A 252 -7.89 -1.54 -8.27
N PHE A 253 -7.80 -0.23 -8.52
CA PHE A 253 -8.16 0.79 -7.53
C PHE A 253 -9.59 0.62 -7.03
N TRP A 254 -10.57 0.54 -7.93
CA TRP A 254 -11.97 0.41 -7.55
C TRP A 254 -12.31 -0.95 -6.92
N ARG A 255 -11.72 -2.05 -7.40
CA ARG A 255 -11.86 -3.36 -6.73
C ARG A 255 -11.26 -3.37 -5.33
N ASN A 256 -10.17 -2.65 -5.07
CA ASN A 256 -9.62 -2.53 -3.72
C ASN A 256 -10.57 -1.76 -2.78
N ILE A 257 -11.19 -0.66 -3.25
CA ILE A 257 -12.18 0.10 -2.46
C ILE A 257 -13.40 -0.77 -2.14
N PHE A 258 -14.03 -1.36 -3.17
CA PHE A 258 -15.23 -2.18 -3.00
C PHE A 258 -14.93 -3.51 -2.30
N GLY A 259 -13.67 -3.94 -2.33
CA GLY A 259 -13.19 -5.13 -1.65
C GLY A 259 -12.95 -4.90 -0.15
N GLY A 260 -13.27 -3.73 0.39
CA GLY A 260 -13.13 -3.43 1.82
C GLY A 260 -11.67 -3.36 2.27
N LEU A 261 -10.77 -2.92 1.38
CA LEU A 261 -9.37 -2.70 1.74
C LEU A 261 -9.16 -1.30 2.32
N ALA A 262 -8.20 -1.18 3.24
CA ALA A 262 -7.99 0.04 4.02
C ALA A 262 -7.26 1.14 3.25
N SER A 263 -6.55 0.79 2.17
CA SER A 263 -5.92 1.77 1.29
C SER A 263 -5.96 1.32 -0.18
N ALA A 264 -6.00 2.29 -1.08
CA ALA A 264 -5.76 2.10 -2.50
C ALA A 264 -4.97 3.29 -3.03
N ARG A 265 -3.74 3.05 -3.52
CA ARG A 265 -2.86 4.12 -4.03
C ARG A 265 -2.18 3.71 -5.34
N PHE A 266 -2.35 4.54 -6.37
CA PHE A 266 -1.70 4.39 -7.66
C PHE A 266 -0.17 4.42 -7.51
N HIS A 267 0.50 3.47 -8.17
CA HIS A 267 1.94 3.48 -8.29
C HIS A 267 2.39 4.66 -9.16
N ARG A 268 3.64 5.10 -9.00
CA ARG A 268 4.19 6.23 -9.74
C ARG A 268 4.43 5.88 -11.22
N PRO A 269 4.50 6.87 -12.12
CA PRO A 269 4.97 6.67 -13.49
C PRO A 269 6.40 6.13 -13.55
N PRO A 270 6.78 5.41 -14.63
CA PRO A 270 5.93 5.08 -15.78
C PRO A 270 5.03 3.86 -15.53
N SER A 271 5.23 3.11 -14.44
CA SER A 271 4.56 1.82 -14.20
C SER A 271 3.13 1.91 -13.64
N GLY A 272 2.67 3.10 -13.27
CA GLY A 272 1.31 3.37 -12.79
C GLY A 272 0.92 4.84 -13.00
N LEU A 273 -0.34 5.15 -12.77
CA LEU A 273 -0.95 6.47 -13.07
C LEU A 273 -0.49 7.62 -12.18
N GLY A 274 0.14 7.32 -11.02
CA GLY A 274 0.57 8.33 -10.06
C GLY A 274 -0.56 9.25 -9.60
N LEU A 275 -0.48 10.51 -10.02
CA LEU A 275 -1.49 11.55 -9.75
C LEU A 275 -1.89 12.26 -11.06
N ASP A 276 -1.94 11.52 -12.17
CA ASP A 276 -2.45 12.04 -13.45
C ASP A 276 -3.95 12.37 -13.39
N GLU A 277 -4.50 12.87 -14.50
CA GLU A 277 -5.92 13.26 -14.58
C GLU A 277 -6.89 12.09 -14.31
N LYS A 278 -6.55 10.86 -14.75
CA LYS A 278 -7.38 9.66 -14.57
C LYS A 278 -7.39 9.22 -13.11
N ALA A 279 -6.22 9.24 -12.46
CA ALA A 279 -6.08 8.97 -11.04
C ALA A 279 -6.82 10.04 -10.21
N GLN A 280 -6.69 11.32 -10.56
CA GLN A 280 -7.42 12.42 -9.89
C GLN A 280 -8.94 12.27 -10.02
N ALA A 281 -9.45 11.94 -11.21
CA ALA A 281 -10.88 11.69 -11.41
C ALA A 281 -11.37 10.49 -10.60
N SER A 282 -10.60 9.39 -10.55
CA SER A 282 -10.93 8.23 -9.71
C SER A 282 -10.96 8.60 -8.22
N LEU A 283 -9.98 9.38 -7.75
CA LEU A 283 -9.92 9.85 -6.36
C LEU A 283 -11.09 10.77 -6.00
N LYS A 284 -11.46 11.70 -6.88
CA LYS A 284 -12.60 12.61 -6.68
C LYS A 284 -13.93 11.85 -6.66
N SER A 285 -14.11 10.91 -7.59
CA SER A 285 -15.30 10.06 -7.65
C SER A 285 -15.41 9.16 -6.43
N MET A 286 -14.31 8.54 -5.99
CA MET A 286 -14.26 7.73 -4.78
C MET A 286 -14.61 8.56 -3.54
N ARG A 287 -14.07 9.78 -3.40
CA ARG A 287 -14.48 10.68 -2.29
C ARG A 287 -15.97 11.02 -2.34
N GLY A 288 -16.48 11.41 -3.50
CA GLY A 288 -17.91 11.69 -3.64
C GLY A 288 -18.81 10.49 -3.35
N LEU A 289 -18.33 9.26 -3.59
CA LEU A 289 -19.03 8.03 -3.21
C LEU A 289 -19.00 7.83 -1.70
N LEU A 290 -17.83 7.98 -1.07
CA LEU A 290 -17.67 7.87 0.38
C LEU A 290 -18.33 9.00 1.18
N ASP A 291 -18.70 10.12 0.54
CA ASP A 291 -19.52 11.16 1.17
C ASP A 291 -21.02 10.78 1.20
N ARG A 292 -21.42 9.72 0.48
CA ARG A 292 -22.82 9.26 0.34
C ARG A 292 -23.10 7.95 1.06
N ILE A 293 -22.07 7.24 1.51
CA ILE A 293 -22.18 6.02 2.30
C ILE A 293 -21.23 6.09 3.51
N ASP A 294 -21.53 5.36 4.57
CA ASP A 294 -20.59 5.11 5.67
C ASP A 294 -19.68 3.91 5.34
N PRO A 295 -18.41 4.14 4.97
CA PRO A 295 -17.50 3.04 4.67
C PRO A 295 -17.19 2.16 5.88
N ILE A 296 -17.44 2.59 7.11
CA ILE A 296 -17.20 1.78 8.32
C ILE A 296 -18.32 0.76 8.54
N GLY A 297 -19.56 1.09 8.15
CA GLY A 297 -20.69 0.17 8.23
C GLY A 297 -20.79 -0.79 7.03
N CYS A 298 -20.02 -0.54 5.97
CA CYS A 298 -20.10 -1.30 4.73
C CYS A 298 -19.05 -2.42 4.64
N GLU A 299 -19.44 -3.52 3.99
CA GLU A 299 -18.60 -4.69 3.71
C GLU A 299 -18.77 -5.18 2.25
N PRO A 300 -17.83 -5.94 1.69
CA PRO A 300 -17.99 -6.54 0.36
C PRO A 300 -19.15 -7.54 0.32
N HIS A 301 -20.08 -7.36 -0.61
CA HIS A 301 -21.34 -8.11 -0.66
C HIS A 301 -21.73 -8.54 -2.09
N ASN A 302 -20.81 -9.20 -2.80
CA ASN A 302 -21.11 -9.73 -4.14
C ASN A 302 -22.23 -10.78 -4.14
N ASP A 303 -22.54 -11.39 -2.99
CA ASP A 303 -23.67 -12.29 -2.80
C ASP A 303 -25.04 -11.61 -3.01
N LEU A 304 -25.10 -10.29 -2.91
CA LEU A 304 -26.32 -9.49 -3.17
C LEU A 304 -26.53 -9.19 -4.66
N LEU A 305 -25.55 -9.47 -5.52
CA LEU A 305 -25.63 -9.24 -6.96
C LEU A 305 -26.11 -10.51 -7.65
N LEU A 306 -27.42 -10.60 -7.90
CA LEU A 306 -28.04 -11.71 -8.61
C LEU A 306 -27.72 -11.62 -10.11
N ASP A 307 -27.57 -12.79 -10.74
CA ASP A 307 -27.22 -12.98 -12.15
C ASP A 307 -25.87 -12.36 -12.58
N ARG A 308 -25.02 -12.03 -11.60
CA ARG A 308 -23.69 -11.45 -11.83
C ARG A 308 -22.72 -12.45 -12.46
N GLU A 309 -22.10 -12.06 -13.57
CA GLU A 309 -20.99 -12.80 -14.18
C GLU A 309 -19.63 -12.46 -13.55
N GLU A 310 -18.59 -13.24 -13.87
CA GLU A 310 -17.22 -12.97 -13.41
C GLU A 310 -16.76 -11.57 -13.83
N ASN A 311 -16.28 -10.79 -12.85
CA ASN A 311 -15.78 -9.43 -13.03
C ASN A 311 -16.80 -8.44 -13.67
N GLU A 312 -18.10 -8.72 -13.61
CA GLU A 312 -19.14 -7.84 -14.15
C GLU A 312 -19.41 -6.62 -13.25
N ALA A 313 -19.62 -6.86 -11.96
CA ALA A 313 -19.89 -5.82 -10.97
C ALA A 313 -19.32 -6.19 -9.60
N TYR A 314 -19.17 -5.22 -8.71
CA TYR A 314 -18.69 -5.41 -7.34
C TYR A 314 -19.55 -4.64 -6.37
N CYS A 315 -20.00 -5.25 -5.28
CA CYS A 315 -20.88 -4.61 -4.29
C CYS A 315 -20.15 -4.38 -2.97
N PHE A 316 -20.37 -3.20 -2.39
CA PHE A 316 -19.92 -2.79 -1.07
C PHE A 316 -21.12 -2.18 -0.35
N ALA A 317 -21.55 -2.76 0.76
CA ALA A 317 -22.86 -2.46 1.33
C ALA A 317 -22.91 -2.59 2.84
N HIS A 318 -23.81 -1.81 3.44
CA HIS A 318 -24.37 -2.05 4.76
C HIS A 318 -25.81 -2.52 4.54
N PRO A 319 -26.05 -3.85 4.52
CA PRO A 319 -27.35 -4.40 4.16
C PRO A 319 -28.50 -3.79 4.97
N GLY A 320 -29.47 -3.24 4.25
CA GLY A 320 -30.64 -2.56 4.80
C GLY A 320 -30.45 -1.10 5.16
N VAL A 321 -29.31 -0.49 4.82
CA VAL A 321 -29.04 0.94 5.01
C VAL A 321 -28.61 1.58 3.70
N GLU A 322 -27.57 1.05 3.08
CA GLU A 322 -26.90 1.65 1.93
C GLU A 322 -26.06 0.62 1.16
N TYR A 323 -25.89 0.87 -0.13
CA TYR A 323 -25.23 -0.02 -1.08
C TYR A 323 -24.49 0.82 -2.08
N ALA A 324 -23.31 0.35 -2.47
CA ALA A 324 -22.62 0.81 -3.65
C ALA A 324 -22.40 -0.39 -4.58
N VAL A 325 -22.51 -0.16 -5.89
CA VAL A 325 -22.13 -1.14 -6.91
C VAL A 325 -21.22 -0.49 -7.95
N TYR A 326 -20.08 -1.12 -8.24
CA TYR A 326 -19.12 -0.69 -9.27
C TYR A 326 -19.13 -1.63 -10.46
N PHE A 327 -19.20 -1.06 -11.67
CA PHE A 327 -19.18 -1.74 -12.96
C PHE A 327 -17.90 -1.40 -13.74
N PRO A 328 -16.93 -2.32 -13.86
CA PRO A 328 -15.73 -2.12 -14.71
C PRO A 328 -16.04 -2.02 -16.20
N LYS A 329 -17.15 -2.65 -16.64
CA LYS A 329 -17.67 -2.64 -18.01
C LYS A 329 -19.16 -2.37 -17.99
N GLU A 330 -19.71 -2.02 -19.14
CA GLU A 330 -21.16 -2.06 -19.33
C GLU A 330 -21.70 -3.46 -18.97
N GLY A 331 -22.74 -3.51 -18.14
CA GLY A 331 -23.37 -4.74 -17.67
C GLY A 331 -24.70 -4.48 -16.96
N THR A 332 -25.38 -5.56 -16.61
CA THR A 332 -26.69 -5.53 -15.94
C THR A 332 -26.75 -6.61 -14.88
N VAL A 333 -26.93 -6.20 -13.63
CA VAL A 333 -27.13 -7.12 -12.49
C VAL A 333 -28.43 -6.78 -11.77
N ARG A 334 -28.96 -7.72 -11.00
CA ARG A 334 -30.09 -7.47 -10.10
C ARG A 334 -29.58 -7.40 -8.66
N LEU A 335 -29.70 -6.24 -8.01
CA LEU A 335 -29.31 -6.06 -6.62
C LEU A 335 -30.44 -6.49 -5.69
N ALA A 336 -30.16 -7.47 -4.83
CA ALA A 336 -31.07 -7.84 -3.75
C ALA A 336 -31.08 -6.75 -2.67
N LEU A 337 -32.21 -6.06 -2.54
CA LEU A 337 -32.51 -5.15 -1.44
C LEU A 337 -33.53 -5.82 -0.50
N PRO A 338 -33.55 -5.49 0.79
CA PRO A 338 -34.57 -5.99 1.70
C PRO A 338 -35.94 -5.45 1.32
N ASP A 339 -36.96 -6.29 1.51
CA ASP A 339 -38.35 -5.87 1.42
C ASP A 339 -38.62 -4.81 2.48
N SER A 340 -38.88 -3.58 2.02
CA SER A 340 -39.15 -2.44 2.88
C SER A 340 -40.14 -1.48 2.23
N SER A 341 -40.90 -0.77 3.05
CA SER A 341 -41.69 0.40 2.64
C SER A 341 -40.89 1.70 2.64
N ASP A 342 -39.58 1.62 2.94
CA ASP A 342 -38.68 2.78 2.92
C ASP A 342 -38.55 3.35 1.51
N LYS A 343 -38.34 4.66 1.42
CA LYS A 343 -37.99 5.31 0.16
C LYS A 343 -36.49 5.22 -0.06
N TRP A 344 -36.09 4.73 -1.21
CA TRP A 344 -34.69 4.59 -1.58
C TRP A 344 -34.33 5.59 -2.66
N ARG A 345 -33.11 6.09 -2.60
CA ARG A 345 -32.52 6.98 -3.59
C ARG A 345 -31.40 6.25 -4.30
N ILE A 346 -31.32 6.43 -5.62
CA ILE A 346 -30.24 5.92 -6.47
C ILE A 346 -29.50 7.09 -7.13
N GLU A 347 -28.17 7.01 -7.19
CA GLU A 347 -27.30 7.99 -7.83
C GLU A 347 -26.14 7.32 -8.55
N TRP A 348 -25.94 7.67 -9.82
CA TRP A 348 -24.87 7.14 -10.64
C TRP A 348 -23.72 8.13 -10.79
N VAL A 349 -22.48 7.64 -10.83
CA VAL A 349 -21.28 8.42 -11.13
C VAL A 349 -20.45 7.75 -12.21
N ASN A 350 -20.05 8.53 -13.22
CA ASN A 350 -18.98 8.13 -14.14
C ASN A 350 -17.64 8.41 -13.46
N ILE A 351 -16.91 7.35 -13.09
CA ILE A 351 -15.73 7.50 -12.25
C ILE A 351 -14.54 8.15 -13.00
N LEU A 352 -14.58 8.15 -14.33
CA LEU A 352 -13.53 8.72 -15.17
C LEU A 352 -13.71 10.22 -15.39
N SER A 353 -14.94 10.75 -15.32
CA SER A 353 -15.21 12.20 -15.41
C SER A 353 -15.55 12.83 -14.06
N SER A 354 -15.82 12.03 -13.03
CA SER A 354 -16.36 12.49 -11.73
C SER A 354 -17.72 13.19 -11.84
N GLU A 355 -18.50 12.85 -12.87
CA GLU A 355 -19.82 13.42 -13.10
C GLU A 355 -20.90 12.54 -12.49
N TRP A 356 -21.70 13.13 -11.60
CA TRP A 356 -22.85 12.50 -10.96
C TRP A 356 -24.12 12.80 -11.74
N LYS A 357 -24.95 11.77 -11.96
CA LYS A 357 -26.31 11.96 -12.46
C LYS A 357 -27.23 12.45 -11.34
N PRO A 358 -28.35 13.12 -11.66
CA PRO A 358 -29.37 13.46 -10.69
C PRO A 358 -29.85 12.23 -9.92
N ALA A 359 -30.15 12.43 -8.64
CA ALA A 359 -30.71 11.39 -7.79
C ALA A 359 -32.15 11.04 -8.22
N GLU A 360 -32.45 9.75 -8.25
CA GLU A 360 -33.79 9.22 -8.56
C GLU A 360 -34.34 8.46 -7.36
N GLN A 361 -35.67 8.44 -7.21
CA GLN A 361 -36.35 7.63 -6.19
C GLN A 361 -36.67 6.25 -6.78
N ILE A 362 -36.44 5.20 -6.01
CA ILE A 362 -36.77 3.82 -6.38
C ILE A 362 -37.62 3.16 -5.30
N GLU A 363 -38.48 2.25 -5.72
CA GLU A 363 -39.29 1.42 -4.83
C GLU A 363 -38.57 0.09 -4.55
N THR A 364 -38.76 -0.46 -3.35
CA THR A 364 -38.28 -1.79 -2.96
C THR A 364 -39.43 -2.80 -2.89
N GLY A 365 -39.14 -4.06 -3.23
CA GLY A 365 -40.13 -5.15 -3.27
C GLY A 365 -39.83 -6.25 -4.30
N GLU A 366 -38.88 -6.00 -5.18
CA GLU A 366 -38.22 -6.98 -6.05
C GLU A 366 -36.72 -6.57 -6.14
N PRO A 367 -35.81 -7.48 -6.53
CA PRO A 367 -34.43 -7.11 -6.81
C PRO A 367 -34.34 -5.96 -7.82
N VAL A 368 -33.59 -4.92 -7.48
CA VAL A 368 -33.45 -3.72 -8.30
C VAL A 368 -32.55 -4.02 -9.48
N VAL A 369 -33.06 -3.82 -10.70
CA VAL A 369 -32.26 -3.98 -11.92
C VAL A 369 -31.32 -2.78 -12.06
N LEU A 370 -30.02 -3.04 -12.08
CA LEU A 370 -28.97 -2.04 -12.27
C LEU A 370 -28.31 -2.25 -13.61
N THR A 371 -28.63 -1.40 -14.58
CA THR A 371 -27.94 -1.36 -15.88
C THR A 371 -26.99 -0.17 -15.90
N SER A 372 -25.69 -0.45 -15.95
CA SER A 372 -24.68 0.60 -15.99
C SER A 372 -24.83 1.43 -17.29
N PRO A 373 -24.72 2.77 -17.24
CA PRO A 373 -24.79 3.60 -18.44
C PRO A 373 -23.61 3.45 -19.43
N GLY A 374 -22.61 2.65 -19.09
CA GLY A 374 -21.41 2.39 -19.88
C GLY A 374 -20.30 1.78 -19.02
N ASN A 375 -19.06 1.86 -19.48
CA ASN A 375 -17.90 1.38 -18.71
C ASN A 375 -17.55 2.32 -17.55
N HIS A 376 -17.00 1.77 -16.46
CA HIS A 376 -16.45 2.53 -15.34
C HIS A 376 -17.48 3.44 -14.65
N TRP A 377 -18.64 2.87 -14.35
CA TRP A 377 -19.68 3.52 -13.55
C TRP A 377 -19.76 2.91 -12.16
N ALA A 378 -20.05 3.75 -11.17
CA ALA A 378 -20.49 3.30 -9.87
C ALA A 378 -21.87 3.88 -9.57
N VAL A 379 -22.62 3.20 -8.70
CA VAL A 379 -23.92 3.64 -8.23
C VAL A 379 -23.98 3.54 -6.72
N VAL A 380 -24.62 4.52 -6.09
CA VAL A 380 -24.99 4.49 -4.67
C VAL A 380 -26.50 4.36 -4.56
N ILE A 381 -26.95 3.50 -3.65
CA ILE A 381 -28.35 3.29 -3.28
C ILE A 381 -28.44 3.39 -1.77
N ALA A 382 -29.18 4.36 -1.25
CA ALA A 382 -29.30 4.57 0.19
C ALA A 382 -30.72 4.97 0.57
N LYS A 383 -31.09 4.73 1.83
CA LYS A 383 -32.38 5.20 2.37
C LYS A 383 -32.43 6.73 2.32
N GLY A 384 -33.50 7.26 1.75
CA GLY A 384 -33.75 8.70 1.73
C GLY A 384 -34.26 9.20 3.09
N GLY A 385 -33.48 10.04 3.75
CA GLY A 385 -34.05 11.19 4.47
C GLY A 385 -34.50 12.26 3.46
N PRO A 386 -35.46 13.14 3.81
CA PRO A 386 -36.13 14.07 2.90
C PRO A 386 -35.19 14.97 2.07
#